data_AF-I7AM66-F1
#
_entry.id   AF-I7AM66-F1
#
_cell.length_a   1.000
_cell.length_b   1.000
_cell.length_c   1.000
_cell.angle_alpha   90.00
_cell.angle_beta   90.00
_cell.angle_gamma   90.00
#
_symmetry.space_group_name_H-M   'P 1'
#
loop_
_entity.id
_entity.type
_entity.pdbx_description
1 polymer ?
#
loop_
_entity_poly.entity_id
_entity_poly.type
_entity_poly.pdbx_seq_one_letter_code
_entity_poly.pdbx_strand_id
1 'polypeptide(L)'
;MPSKALSQNFEDLQPVVIAGCVIQSSYALVENGIDATLSDLILPGFMNFFGPGLCANIVYKQAELSRMSLISYFIGIIIFSIFSQMRILWISTAIFPVIGRGFMLITLKNNNKPFHLVIAWLMALEMSGVLMQKLLFNKRMKVSGDKAGEIFILILGLGLGRLYRLPDYTMMLVVFLVALGPFVQYMFSLPLFSQKKQKKERGRYPRIKLPKRKAAQKAQDTLKQAK
;
A
#
# COMPACT_ATOMS: atom_id res chain seq x y z
N MET A 1 20.85 -24.35 -8.79
CA MET A 1 21.76 -24.16 -7.64
C MET A 1 21.56 -22.74 -7.13
N PRO A 2 21.18 -22.52 -5.86
CA PRO A 2 21.17 -21.16 -5.32
C PRO A 2 22.63 -20.68 -5.27
N SER A 3 22.94 -19.53 -5.88
CA SER A 3 24.28 -18.97 -5.73
C SER A 3 24.44 -18.53 -4.28
N LYS A 4 25.28 -19.22 -3.52
CA LYS A 4 25.57 -18.94 -2.11
C LYS A 4 25.96 -17.47 -1.85
N ALA A 5 26.51 -16.80 -2.87
CA ALA A 5 26.85 -15.39 -2.83
C ALA A 5 25.63 -14.46 -2.75
N LEU A 6 24.50 -14.81 -3.36
CA LEU A 6 23.27 -13.99 -3.27
C LEU A 6 22.67 -14.10 -1.87
N SER A 7 22.61 -15.31 -1.31
CA SER A 7 22.04 -15.55 0.02
C SER A 7 22.80 -14.87 1.16
N GLN A 8 24.13 -14.83 1.13
CA GLN A 8 24.94 -14.14 2.15
C GLN A 8 24.77 -12.63 2.08
N ASN A 9 24.80 -12.05 0.88
CA ASN A 9 24.56 -10.61 0.71
C ASN A 9 23.15 -10.18 1.15
N PHE A 10 22.14 -11.08 1.05
CA PHE A 10 20.77 -10.76 1.47
C PHE A 10 20.60 -10.63 2.99
N GLU A 11 21.28 -11.45 3.78
CA GLU A 11 21.20 -11.39 5.25
C GLU A 11 21.81 -10.09 5.77
N ASP A 12 22.90 -9.62 5.17
CA ASP A 12 23.57 -8.36 5.52
C ASP A 12 22.75 -7.12 5.12
N LEU A 13 21.97 -7.20 4.04
CA LEU A 13 21.09 -6.12 3.56
C LEU A 13 19.76 -6.04 4.33
N GLN A 14 19.35 -7.12 5.00
CA GLN A 14 18.05 -7.20 5.67
C GLN A 14 17.83 -6.09 6.72
N PRO A 15 18.80 -5.75 7.60
CA PRO A 15 18.63 -4.67 8.58
C PRO A 15 18.38 -3.30 7.95
N VAL A 16 19.05 -3.01 6.82
CA VAL A 16 18.91 -1.75 6.09
C VAL A 16 17.55 -1.68 5.40
N VAL A 17 17.13 -2.78 4.78
CA VAL A 17 15.81 -2.88 4.15
C VAL A 17 14.70 -2.73 5.19
N ILE A 18 14.82 -3.34 6.36
CA ILE A 18 13.86 -3.18 7.47
C ILE A 18 13.79 -1.71 7.89
N ALA A 19 14.92 -1.05 8.15
CA ALA A 19 14.94 0.36 8.54
C ALA A 19 14.27 1.25 7.48
N GLY A 20 14.56 1.03 6.20
CA GLY A 20 13.92 1.72 5.09
C GLY A 20 12.42 1.50 4.99
N CYS A 21 11.95 0.26 5.19
CA CYS A 21 10.52 -0.05 5.25
C CYS A 21 9.84 0.62 6.45
N VAL A 22 10.52 0.71 7.59
CA VAL A 22 10.00 1.37 8.80
C VAL A 22 9.87 2.87 8.60
N ILE A 23 10.85 3.51 7.95
CA ILE A 23 10.77 4.93 7.57
C ILE A 23 9.55 5.16 6.66
N GLN A 24 9.38 4.34 5.62
CA GLN A 24 8.24 4.49 4.70
C GLN A 24 6.88 4.20 5.38
N SER A 25 6.82 3.21 6.28
CA SER A 25 5.65 2.94 7.10
C SER A 25 5.31 4.12 8.01
N SER A 26 6.33 4.76 8.59
CA SER A 26 6.17 5.93 9.46
C SER A 26 5.68 7.15 8.70
N TYR A 27 6.14 7.37 7.46
CA TYR A 27 5.57 8.38 6.56
C TYR A 27 4.06 8.17 6.37
N ALA A 28 3.63 6.94 6.10
CA ALA A 28 2.21 6.64 5.93
C ALA A 28 1.41 6.90 7.23
N LEU A 29 1.99 6.66 8.41
CA LEU A 29 1.34 6.98 9.69
C LEU A 29 1.12 8.48 9.85
N VAL A 30 2.14 9.29 9.51
CA VAL A 30 2.05 10.76 9.57
C VAL A 30 1.06 11.33 8.57
N GLU A 31 1.05 10.83 7.34
CA GLU A 31 0.04 11.22 6.33
C GLU A 31 -1.40 10.90 6.76
N ASN A 32 -1.57 9.90 7.63
CA ASN A 32 -2.86 9.52 8.18
C ASN A 32 -3.23 10.25 9.48
N GLY A 33 -2.42 11.23 9.91
CA GLY A 33 -2.73 12.14 11.02
C GLY A 33 -2.08 11.81 12.36
N ILE A 34 -1.07 10.93 12.39
CA ILE A 34 -0.26 10.71 13.60
C ILE A 34 0.88 11.73 13.62
N ASP A 35 1.17 12.33 14.76
CA ASP A 35 2.26 13.31 14.87
C ASP A 35 3.63 12.66 14.63
N ALA A 36 4.55 13.42 14.04
CA ALA A 36 5.89 12.94 13.69
C ALA A 36 6.86 12.83 14.90
N THR A 37 6.35 13.10 16.10
CA THR A 37 7.03 12.99 17.38
C THR A 37 7.37 11.53 17.67
N LEU A 38 8.59 11.30 18.16
CA LEU A 38 9.08 9.95 18.44
C LEU A 38 8.15 9.16 19.37
N SER A 39 7.65 9.80 20.45
CA SER A 39 6.74 9.19 21.43
C SER A 39 5.46 8.65 20.78
N ASP A 40 4.92 9.39 19.82
CA ASP A 40 3.60 9.12 19.23
C ASP A 40 3.71 8.16 18.04
N LEU A 41 4.91 7.99 17.49
CA LEU A 41 5.19 7.06 16.40
C LEU A 41 5.61 5.67 16.84
N ILE A 42 6.24 5.50 18.00
CA ILE A 42 6.77 4.19 18.41
C ILE A 42 5.63 3.16 18.46
N LEU A 43 4.60 3.38 19.27
CA LEU A 43 3.58 2.34 19.43
C LEU A 43 2.77 2.09 18.14
N PRO A 44 2.23 3.11 17.44
CA PRO A 44 1.54 2.90 16.17
C PRO A 44 2.44 2.33 15.08
N GLY A 45 3.70 2.76 15.00
CA GLY A 45 4.72 2.22 14.11
C GLY A 45 4.97 0.74 14.32
N PHE A 46 5.10 0.33 15.58
CA PHE A 46 5.34 -1.07 15.95
C PHE A 46 4.15 -1.93 15.55
N MET A 47 2.95 -1.49 15.92
CA MET A 47 1.71 -2.18 15.61
C MET A 47 1.48 -2.29 14.10
N ASN A 48 1.72 -1.22 13.33
CA ASN A 48 1.54 -1.23 11.88
C ASN A 48 2.58 -2.09 11.17
N PHE A 49 3.84 -2.11 11.65
CA PHE A 49 4.93 -2.83 10.99
C PHE A 49 4.99 -4.32 11.36
N PHE A 50 4.99 -4.66 12.65
CA PHE A 50 5.11 -6.05 13.11
C PHE A 50 3.76 -6.71 13.36
N GLY A 51 2.74 -5.94 13.73
CA GLY A 51 1.43 -6.47 14.12
C GLY A 51 0.81 -7.42 13.10
N PRO A 52 0.79 -7.11 11.79
CA PRO A 52 0.21 -8.01 10.79
C PRO A 52 0.91 -9.37 10.73
N GLY A 53 2.25 -9.38 10.73
CA GLY A 53 3.03 -10.63 10.70
C GLY A 53 2.83 -11.48 11.95
N LEU A 54 2.78 -10.83 13.12
CA LEU A 54 2.52 -11.51 14.39
C LEU A 54 1.10 -12.08 14.47
N CYS A 55 0.11 -11.38 13.90
CA CYS A 55 -1.26 -11.91 13.80
C CYS A 55 -1.33 -13.10 12.84
N ALA A 56 -0.63 -13.03 11.69
CA ALA A 56 -0.60 -14.11 10.71
C ALA A 56 0.02 -15.41 11.27
N ASN A 57 0.88 -15.32 12.29
CA ASN A 57 1.44 -16.49 12.98
C ASN A 57 0.41 -17.40 13.65
N ILE A 58 -0.82 -16.92 13.89
CA ILE A 58 -1.91 -17.77 14.37
C ILE A 58 -2.20 -18.92 13.37
N VAL A 59 -2.04 -18.65 12.07
CA VAL A 59 -2.22 -19.65 11.01
C VAL A 59 -0.99 -20.56 10.93
N TYR A 60 0.19 -19.95 10.86
CA TYR A 60 1.46 -20.66 10.71
C TYR A 60 2.62 -19.77 11.16
N LYS A 61 3.44 -20.26 12.09
CA LYS A 61 4.57 -19.51 12.66
C LYS A 61 5.65 -19.27 11.58
N GLN A 62 5.67 -18.05 11.04
CA GLN A 62 6.60 -17.65 9.97
C GLN A 62 7.25 -16.29 10.25
N ALA A 63 6.55 -15.35 10.89
CA ALA A 63 7.13 -14.08 11.31
C ALA A 63 7.83 -14.24 12.66
N GLU A 64 9.08 -13.83 12.77
CA GLU A 64 9.80 -13.83 14.05
C GLU A 64 10.32 -12.44 14.36
N LEU A 65 10.16 -12.03 15.62
CA LEU A 65 10.70 -10.80 16.15
C LEU A 65 12.15 -11.04 16.57
N SER A 66 13.07 -10.86 15.62
CA SER A 66 14.50 -11.00 15.89
C SER A 66 15.06 -9.74 16.54
N ARG A 67 16.14 -9.87 17.33
CA ARG A 67 16.84 -8.72 17.93
C ARG A 67 17.27 -7.70 16.87
N MET A 68 17.76 -8.17 15.72
CA MET A 68 18.15 -7.30 14.61
C MET A 68 16.97 -6.53 14.04
N SER A 69 15.81 -7.18 13.87
CA SER A 69 14.60 -6.50 13.38
C SER A 69 14.13 -5.38 14.31
N LEU A 70 14.22 -5.58 15.63
CA LEU A 70 13.89 -4.57 16.64
C LEU A 70 14.87 -3.40 16.59
N ILE A 71 16.18 -3.66 16.51
CA ILE A 71 17.20 -2.62 16.42
C ILE A 71 16.99 -1.77 15.16
N SER A 72 16.83 -2.43 13.99
CA SER A 72 16.54 -1.74 12.72
C SER A 72 15.27 -0.93 12.77
N TYR A 73 14.24 -1.42 13.47
CA TYR A 73 13.00 -0.71 13.66
C TYR A 73 13.18 0.58 14.46
N PHE A 74 13.85 0.53 15.62
CA PHE A 74 14.12 1.73 16.42
C PHE A 74 15.00 2.73 15.65
N ILE A 75 16.03 2.24 14.95
CA ILE A 75 16.87 3.09 14.08
C ILE A 75 16.02 3.76 13.00
N GLY A 76 15.16 3.01 12.31
CA GLY A 76 14.29 3.54 11.27
C GLY A 76 13.34 4.64 11.78
N ILE A 77 12.72 4.43 12.94
CA ILE A 77 11.84 5.43 13.56
C ILE A 77 12.62 6.67 13.99
N ILE A 78 13.80 6.52 14.60
CA ILE A 78 14.63 7.66 15.02
C ILE A 78 15.04 8.50 13.81
N ILE A 79 15.53 7.84 12.75
CA ILE A 79 15.88 8.52 11.49
C ILE A 79 14.66 9.25 10.94
N PHE A 80 13.51 8.58 10.88
CA PHE A 80 12.29 9.23 10.38
C PHE A 80 11.88 10.43 11.24
N SER A 81 11.89 10.34 12.57
CA SER A 81 11.47 11.45 13.43
C SER A 81 12.36 12.69 13.24
N ILE A 82 13.69 12.50 13.13
CA ILE A 82 14.67 13.56 12.89
C ILE A 82 14.49 14.19 11.49
N PHE A 83 14.25 13.37 10.47
CA PHE A 83 14.24 13.80 9.06
C PHE A 83 12.84 13.83 8.44
N SER A 84 11.78 13.83 9.26
CA SER A 84 10.37 13.72 8.84
C SER A 84 9.93 14.84 7.89
N GLN A 85 10.56 16.01 7.99
CA GLN A 85 10.26 17.17 7.14
C GLN A 85 10.95 17.10 5.77
N MET A 86 11.91 16.19 5.56
CA MET A 86 12.67 16.10 4.31
C MET A 86 11.98 15.19 3.30
N ARG A 87 11.33 15.79 2.29
CA ARG A 87 10.68 15.05 1.18
C ARG A 87 11.59 14.06 0.45
N ILE A 88 12.91 14.30 0.45
CA ILE A 88 13.91 13.42 -0.16
C ILE A 88 13.90 12.03 0.50
N LEU A 89 13.70 11.97 1.82
CA LEU A 89 13.70 10.72 2.58
C LEU A 89 12.54 9.81 2.15
N TRP A 90 11.37 10.37 1.84
CA TRP A 90 10.23 9.61 1.33
C TRP A 90 10.53 8.97 -0.04
N ILE A 91 11.13 9.74 -0.96
CA ILE A 91 11.45 9.25 -2.31
C ILE A 91 12.53 8.17 -2.25
N SER A 92 13.59 8.38 -1.46
CA SER A 92 14.69 7.44 -1.35
C SER A 92 14.27 6.14 -0.65
N THR A 93 13.30 6.20 0.26
CA THR A 93 12.84 5.02 0.99
C THR A 93 11.69 4.25 0.34
N ALA A 94 11.04 4.80 -0.68
CA ALA A 94 9.94 4.16 -1.41
C ALA A 94 10.31 2.82 -2.07
N ILE A 95 11.60 2.58 -2.36
CA ILE A 95 12.06 1.31 -2.96
C ILE A 95 12.15 0.17 -1.94
N PHE A 96 12.37 0.46 -0.66
CA PHE A 96 12.58 -0.57 0.36
C PHE A 96 11.37 -1.48 0.56
N PRO A 97 10.11 -1.00 0.61
CA PRO A 97 8.94 -1.87 0.69
C PRO A 97 8.84 -2.87 -0.47
N VAL A 98 9.27 -2.48 -1.67
CA VAL A 98 9.30 -3.36 -2.86
C VAL A 98 10.34 -4.46 -2.64
N ILE A 99 11.53 -4.10 -2.19
CA ILE A 99 12.60 -5.05 -1.88
C ILE A 99 12.18 -5.98 -0.74
N GLY A 100 11.62 -5.43 0.33
CA GLY A 100 11.16 -6.18 1.51
C GLY A 100 10.05 -7.18 1.19
N ARG A 101 9.05 -6.80 0.37
CA ARG A 101 8.03 -7.74 -0.14
C ARG A 101 8.64 -8.82 -1.03
N GLY A 102 9.64 -8.45 -1.84
CA GLY A 102 10.39 -9.40 -2.67
C GLY A 102 11.11 -10.45 -1.82
N PHE A 103 11.82 -10.03 -0.78
CA PHE A 103 12.47 -10.94 0.18
C PHE A 103 11.48 -11.84 0.88
N MET A 104 10.34 -11.30 1.33
CA MET A 104 9.27 -12.10 1.92
C MET A 104 8.79 -13.20 0.95
N LEU A 105 8.53 -12.87 -0.32
CA LEU A 105 8.12 -13.88 -1.30
C LEU A 105 9.20 -14.92 -1.58
N ILE A 106 10.48 -14.54 -1.62
CA ILE A 106 11.59 -15.49 -1.77
C ILE A 106 11.59 -16.48 -0.60
N THR A 107 11.48 -15.99 0.64
CA THR A 107 11.41 -16.82 1.84
C THR A 107 10.21 -17.77 1.79
N LEU A 108 9.03 -17.26 1.41
CA LEU A 108 7.83 -18.09 1.28
C LEU A 108 7.97 -19.11 0.15
N LYS A 109 8.58 -18.76 -0.99
CA LYS A 109 8.78 -19.67 -2.12
C LYS A 109 9.68 -20.83 -1.72
N ASN A 110 10.79 -20.53 -1.04
CA ASN A 110 11.82 -21.51 -0.65
C ASN A 110 11.46 -22.31 0.62
N ASN A 111 10.35 -21.99 1.30
CA ASN A 111 9.91 -22.73 2.48
C ASN A 111 9.31 -24.11 2.09
N ASN A 112 9.63 -25.15 2.85
CA ASN A 112 9.15 -26.52 2.67
C ASN A 112 7.69 -26.76 3.11
N LYS A 113 7.00 -25.74 3.63
CA LYS A 113 5.61 -25.88 4.10
C LYS A 113 4.62 -26.03 2.95
N PRO A 114 3.50 -26.74 3.16
CA PRO A 114 2.50 -26.94 2.12
C PRO A 114 1.90 -25.61 1.66
N PHE A 115 1.61 -25.52 0.36
CA PHE A 115 1.25 -24.27 -0.30
C PHE A 115 -0.02 -23.62 0.27
N HIS A 116 -1.02 -24.42 0.66
CA HIS A 116 -2.25 -23.91 1.25
C HIS A 116 -2.02 -23.16 2.57
N LEU A 117 -1.08 -23.62 3.42
CA LEU A 117 -0.73 -22.91 4.66
C LEU A 117 -0.05 -21.57 4.37
N VAL A 118 0.79 -21.53 3.33
CA VAL A 118 1.47 -20.30 2.92
C VAL A 118 0.49 -19.27 2.37
N ILE A 119 -0.48 -19.70 1.56
CA ILE A 119 -1.55 -18.82 1.09
C ILE A 119 -2.39 -18.33 2.26
N ALA A 120 -2.82 -19.23 3.16
CA ALA A 120 -3.62 -18.86 4.33
C ALA A 120 -2.88 -17.85 5.22
N TRP A 121 -1.58 -18.03 5.42
CA TRP A 121 -0.73 -17.09 6.14
C TRP A 121 -0.66 -15.73 5.44
N LEU A 122 -0.45 -15.69 4.13
CA LEU A 122 -0.38 -14.44 3.35
C LEU A 122 -1.73 -13.69 3.35
N MET A 123 -2.85 -14.41 3.29
CA MET A 123 -4.18 -13.83 3.43
C MET A 123 -4.40 -13.27 4.84
N ALA A 124 -3.98 -13.99 5.88
CA ALA A 124 -4.05 -13.50 7.26
C ALA A 124 -3.18 -12.26 7.49
N LEU A 125 -1.99 -12.21 6.88
CA LEU A 125 -1.10 -11.06 6.89
C LEU A 125 -1.77 -9.81 6.30
N GLU A 126 -2.36 -9.91 5.12
CA GLU A 126 -3.00 -8.78 4.45
C GLU A 126 -4.27 -8.33 5.19
N MET A 127 -5.10 -9.28 5.66
CA MET A 127 -6.30 -8.97 6.44
C MET A 127 -5.98 -8.32 7.79
N SER A 128 -4.97 -8.82 8.50
CA SER A 128 -4.51 -8.21 9.74
C SER A 128 -3.89 -6.83 9.52
N GLY A 129 -3.20 -6.60 8.39
CA GLY A 129 -2.77 -5.27 7.97
C GLY A 129 -3.92 -4.28 7.84
N VAL A 130 -4.99 -4.66 7.13
CA VAL A 130 -6.19 -3.84 6.98
C VAL A 130 -6.88 -3.58 8.33
N LEU A 131 -6.95 -4.60 9.19
CA LEU A 131 -7.49 -4.47 10.55
C LEU A 131 -6.66 -3.52 11.40
N MET A 132 -5.33 -3.61 11.32
CA MET A 132 -4.45 -2.75 12.11
C MET A 132 -4.56 -1.28 11.66
N GLN A 133 -4.64 -1.04 10.35
CA GLN A 133 -4.91 0.29 9.82
C GLN A 133 -6.29 0.82 10.26
N LYS A 134 -7.31 -0.04 10.33
CA LYS A 134 -8.61 0.34 10.91
C LYS A 134 -8.45 0.76 12.38
N LEU A 135 -7.77 -0.05 13.18
CA LEU A 135 -7.61 0.20 14.62
C LEU A 135 -6.83 1.49 14.88
N LEU A 136 -5.76 1.73 14.13
CA LEU A 136 -4.91 2.91 14.30
C LEU A 136 -5.57 4.21 13.81
N PHE A 137 -6.33 4.17 12.72
CA PHE A 137 -6.87 5.39 12.08
C PHE A 137 -8.38 5.55 12.20
N ASN A 138 -9.07 4.62 12.86
CA ASN A 138 -10.53 4.54 12.94
C ASN A 138 -11.24 4.65 11.56
N LYS A 139 -10.58 4.19 10.50
CA LYS A 139 -11.09 4.26 9.12
C LYS A 139 -12.00 3.07 8.82
N ARG A 140 -12.94 3.21 7.88
CA ARG A 140 -13.77 2.07 7.44
C ARG A 140 -12.89 1.01 6.76
N MET A 141 -13.12 -0.26 7.08
CA MET A 141 -12.49 -1.36 6.34
C MET A 141 -12.95 -1.31 4.89
N LYS A 142 -12.02 -1.04 3.98
CA LYS A 142 -12.24 -1.19 2.54
C LYS A 142 -11.00 -1.83 1.94
N VAL A 143 -11.18 -3.03 1.41
CA VAL A 143 -10.21 -3.64 0.51
C VAL A 143 -10.61 -3.19 -0.89
N SER A 144 -9.75 -2.40 -1.55
CA SER A 144 -10.00 -2.02 -2.95
C SER A 144 -9.86 -3.25 -3.85
N GLY A 145 -10.61 -3.30 -4.95
CA GLY A 145 -10.46 -4.35 -5.96
C GLY A 145 -9.03 -4.44 -6.50
N ASP A 146 -8.34 -3.30 -6.59
CA ASP A 146 -6.93 -3.25 -7.01
C ASP A 146 -6.02 -4.02 -6.05
N LYS A 147 -6.17 -3.81 -4.74
CA LYS A 147 -5.40 -4.54 -3.71
C LYS A 147 -5.67 -6.04 -3.76
N ALA A 148 -6.93 -6.44 -4.00
CA ALA A 148 -7.25 -7.86 -4.16
C ALA A 148 -6.58 -8.46 -5.40
N GLY A 149 -6.52 -7.71 -6.50
CA GLY A 149 -5.78 -8.08 -7.71
C GLY A 149 -4.28 -8.23 -7.47
N GLU A 150 -3.66 -7.28 -6.75
CA GLU A 150 -2.25 -7.37 -6.36
C GLU A 150 -1.96 -8.65 -5.55
N ILE A 151 -2.77 -8.93 -4.53
CA ILE A 151 -2.64 -10.14 -3.70
C ILE A 151 -2.77 -11.40 -4.56
N PHE A 152 -3.73 -11.42 -5.49
CA PHE A 152 -3.92 -12.55 -6.39
C PHE A 152 -2.70 -12.79 -7.28
N ILE A 153 -2.12 -11.74 -7.87
CA ILE A 153 -0.91 -11.85 -8.70
C ILE A 153 0.27 -12.37 -7.87
N LEU A 154 0.42 -11.90 -6.63
CA LEU A 154 1.48 -12.38 -5.72
C LEU A 154 1.31 -13.87 -5.38
N ILE A 155 0.08 -14.32 -5.10
CA ILE A 155 -0.24 -15.73 -4.84
C ILE A 155 0.05 -16.58 -6.07
N LEU A 156 -0.37 -16.12 -7.26
CA LEU A 156 -0.13 -16.82 -8.52
C LEU A 156 1.37 -16.93 -8.81
N GLY A 157 2.11 -15.81 -8.68
CA GLY A 157 3.56 -15.78 -8.85
C GLY A 157 4.28 -16.72 -7.87
N LEU A 158 3.86 -16.74 -6.61
CA LEU A 158 4.40 -17.66 -5.60
C LEU A 158 4.11 -19.13 -5.94
N GLY A 159 2.89 -19.42 -6.41
CA GLY A 159 2.47 -20.76 -6.83
C GLY A 159 3.30 -21.28 -8.00
N LEU A 160 3.43 -20.47 -9.06
CA LEU A 160 4.28 -20.79 -10.22
C LEU A 160 5.75 -20.92 -9.81
N GLY A 161 6.23 -20.02 -8.95
CA GLY A 161 7.59 -20.04 -8.43
C GLY A 161 7.93 -21.34 -7.70
N ARG A 162 7.00 -21.85 -6.90
CA ARG A 162 7.13 -23.14 -6.21
C ARG A 162 7.00 -24.34 -7.15
N LEU A 163 5.99 -24.32 -8.03
CA LEU A 163 5.70 -25.44 -8.94
C LEU A 163 6.84 -25.69 -9.93
N TYR A 164 7.39 -24.63 -10.53
CA TYR A 164 8.44 -24.70 -11.54
C TYR A 164 9.86 -24.48 -10.97
N ARG A 165 9.99 -24.34 -9.64
CA ARG A 165 11.26 -24.05 -8.95
C ARG A 165 12.04 -22.91 -9.59
N LEU A 166 11.33 -21.82 -9.90
CA LEU A 166 11.90 -20.65 -10.55
C LEU A 166 12.99 -20.01 -9.68
N PRO A 167 14.00 -19.35 -10.28
CA PRO A 167 15.07 -18.70 -9.53
C PRO A 167 14.57 -17.49 -8.72
N ASP A 168 15.28 -17.13 -7.64
CA ASP A 168 14.81 -16.12 -6.66
C ASP A 168 14.53 -14.74 -7.25
N TYR A 169 15.30 -14.32 -8.26
CA TYR A 169 15.07 -13.04 -8.93
C TYR A 169 13.70 -12.92 -9.61
N THR A 170 13.03 -14.05 -9.92
CA THR A 170 11.68 -14.03 -10.48
C THR A 170 10.65 -13.51 -9.48
N MET A 171 10.83 -13.78 -8.19
CA MET A 171 9.93 -13.26 -7.14
C MET A 171 10.10 -11.75 -7.01
N MET A 172 11.34 -11.25 -7.07
CA MET A 172 11.61 -9.80 -7.09
C MET A 172 10.95 -9.12 -8.28
N LEU A 173 11.05 -9.74 -9.46
CA LEU A 173 10.44 -9.23 -10.68
C LEU A 173 8.91 -9.17 -10.57
N VAL A 174 8.27 -10.22 -10.03
CA VAL A 174 6.81 -10.21 -9.78
C VAL A 174 6.42 -9.06 -8.86
N VAL A 175 7.12 -8.85 -7.74
CA VAL A 175 6.81 -7.73 -6.83
C VAL A 175 7.02 -6.39 -7.50
N PHE A 176 8.09 -6.24 -8.29
CA PHE A 176 8.37 -5.03 -9.03
C PHE A 176 7.27 -4.70 -10.06
N LEU A 177 6.81 -5.69 -10.83
CA LEU A 177 5.71 -5.52 -11.78
C LEU A 177 4.40 -5.13 -11.08
N VAL A 178 4.10 -5.73 -9.93
CA VAL A 178 2.93 -5.37 -9.12
C VAL A 178 3.04 -3.93 -8.61
N ALA A 179 4.22 -3.53 -8.12
CA ALA A 179 4.48 -2.17 -7.63
C ALA A 179 4.40 -1.10 -8.73
N LEU A 180 4.65 -1.46 -10.00
CA LEU A 180 4.45 -0.58 -11.16
C LEU A 180 2.98 -0.41 -11.55
N GLY A 181 2.08 -1.31 -11.13
CA GLY A 181 0.66 -1.29 -11.50
C GLY A 181 -0.03 0.07 -11.29
N PRO A 182 0.07 0.69 -10.09
CA PRO A 182 -0.49 2.02 -9.84
C PRO A 182 0.12 3.12 -10.72
N PHE A 183 1.41 3.04 -11.03
CA PHE A 183 2.11 3.99 -11.89
C PHE A 183 1.62 3.88 -13.34
N VAL A 184 1.42 2.65 -13.83
CA VAL A 184 0.89 2.37 -15.16
C VAL A 184 -0.57 2.83 -15.28
N GLN A 185 -1.40 2.56 -14.26
CA GLN A 185 -2.78 3.06 -14.23
C GLN A 185 -2.83 4.60 -14.22
N TYR A 186 -1.96 5.26 -13.46
CA TYR A 186 -1.83 6.72 -13.46
C TYR A 186 -1.46 7.25 -14.85
N MET A 187 -0.47 6.64 -15.51
CA MET A 187 -0.05 7.02 -16.86
C MET A 187 -1.16 6.83 -17.90
N PHE A 188 -1.97 5.77 -17.81
CA PHE A 188 -3.11 5.55 -18.70
C PHE A 188 -4.34 6.41 -18.38
N SER A 189 -4.46 6.90 -17.14
CA SER A 189 -5.52 7.81 -16.71
C SER A 189 -5.26 9.28 -17.10
N LEU A 190 -4.05 9.59 -17.58
CA LEU A 190 -3.74 10.90 -18.14
C LEU A 190 -4.66 11.21 -19.34
N PRO A 191 -5.13 12.46 -19.47
CA PRO A 191 -6.25 12.84 -20.34
C PRO A 191 -6.01 12.66 -21.84
N LEU A 192 -4.84 12.20 -22.27
CA LEU A 192 -4.55 11.83 -23.66
C LEU A 192 -5.33 10.59 -24.13
N PHE A 193 -5.75 9.69 -23.23
CA PHE A 193 -6.52 8.48 -23.60
C PHE A 193 -7.98 8.47 -23.11
N SER A 194 -8.38 9.40 -22.23
CA SER A 194 -9.73 9.41 -21.62
C SER A 194 -10.74 10.36 -22.29
N GLN A 195 -10.53 10.77 -23.54
CA GLN A 195 -11.54 11.59 -24.24
C GLN A 195 -12.76 10.80 -24.76
N LYS A 196 -12.75 9.46 -24.74
CA LYS A 196 -13.89 8.66 -25.26
C LYS A 196 -15.00 8.36 -24.25
N LYS A 197 -14.78 8.44 -22.93
CA LYS A 197 -15.83 8.13 -21.94
C LYS A 197 -16.74 9.30 -21.56
N GLN A 198 -16.29 10.55 -21.67
CA GLN A 198 -17.13 11.72 -21.35
C GLN A 198 -18.23 12.03 -22.39
N LYS A 199 -18.18 11.46 -23.60
CA LYS A 199 -19.20 11.73 -24.64
C LYS A 199 -20.46 10.87 -24.50
N LYS A 200 -20.43 9.77 -23.75
CA LYS A 200 -21.58 8.84 -23.60
C LYS A 200 -22.48 9.11 -22.39
N GLU A 201 -22.02 9.87 -21.39
CA GLU A 201 -22.83 10.17 -20.18
C GLU A 201 -23.60 11.50 -20.24
N ARG A 202 -23.34 12.38 -21.22
CA ARG A 202 -24.10 13.62 -21.38
C ARG A 202 -25.53 13.44 -21.94
N GLY A 203 -25.95 12.21 -22.24
CA GLY A 203 -27.29 11.91 -22.75
C GLY A 203 -28.29 11.37 -21.71
N ARG A 204 -27.92 11.24 -20.43
CA ARG A 204 -28.70 10.48 -19.44
C ARG A 204 -29.19 11.26 -18.21
N TYR A 205 -29.16 12.59 -18.24
CA TYR A 205 -29.84 13.40 -17.24
C TYR A 205 -31.13 13.99 -17.83
N PRO A 206 -32.30 13.79 -17.18
CA PRO A 206 -33.50 14.49 -17.58
C PRO A 206 -33.24 16.00 -17.46
N ARG A 207 -33.50 16.75 -18.54
CA ARG A 207 -33.48 18.22 -18.51
C ARG A 207 -34.48 18.69 -17.46
N ILE A 208 -33.98 19.10 -16.30
CA ILE A 208 -34.78 19.82 -15.30
C ILE A 208 -35.24 21.11 -15.98
N LYS A 209 -36.53 21.21 -16.28
CA LYS A 209 -37.16 22.45 -16.71
C LYS A 209 -37.08 23.42 -15.54
N LEU A 210 -36.09 24.31 -15.55
CA LEU A 210 -36.03 25.44 -14.63
C LEU A 210 -37.32 26.26 -14.76
N PRO A 211 -38.00 26.58 -13.65
CA PRO A 211 -39.18 27.44 -13.70
C PRO A 211 -38.77 28.81 -14.26
N LYS A 212 -39.41 29.22 -15.36
CA LYS A 212 -39.27 30.56 -15.93
C LYS A 212 -39.57 31.57 -14.81
N ARG A 213 -38.58 32.39 -14.46
CA ARG A 213 -38.73 33.56 -13.58
C ARG A 213 -39.80 34.51 -14.15
N LYS A 214 -41.07 34.28 -13.84
CA LYS A 214 -42.18 35.21 -14.10
C LYS A 214 -42.44 36.18 -12.94
N ALA A 215 -41.82 35.97 -11.77
CA ALA A 215 -41.97 36.86 -10.62
C ALA A 215 -41.07 38.11 -10.69
N ALA A 216 -39.92 38.04 -11.36
CA ALA A 216 -39.01 39.20 -11.48
C ALA A 216 -39.44 40.21 -12.56
N GLN A 217 -40.16 39.77 -13.61
CA GLN A 217 -40.69 40.68 -14.63
C GLN A 217 -41.93 41.44 -14.15
N LYS A 218 -42.80 40.82 -13.32
CA LYS A 218 -43.98 41.50 -12.78
C LYS A 218 -43.64 42.66 -11.82
N ALA A 219 -42.50 42.59 -11.11
CA ALA A 219 -42.06 43.69 -10.24
C ALA A 219 -41.50 44.89 -11.02
N GLN A 220 -40.89 44.64 -12.19
CA GLN A 220 -40.37 45.71 -13.05
C GLN A 220 -41.47 46.46 -13.81
N ASP A 221 -42.57 45.80 -14.15
CA ASP A 221 -43.71 46.45 -14.83
C ASP A 221 -44.53 47.35 -13.88
N THR A 222 -44.69 46.98 -12.60
CA THR A 222 -45.32 47.87 -11.60
C THR A 222 -44.51 49.13 -11.28
N LEU A 223 -43.17 49.08 -11.39
CA LEU A 223 -42.31 50.25 -11.17
C LEU A 223 -42.29 51.22 -12.36
N LYS A 224 -42.69 50.79 -13.55
CA LYS A 224 -42.80 51.66 -14.74
C LYS A 224 -44.15 52.35 -14.88
N GLN A 225 -45.20 51.87 -14.23
CA GLN A 225 -46.53 52.52 -14.22
C GLN A 225 -46.75 53.48 -13.05
N ALA A 226 -45.80 53.60 -12.13
CA ALA A 226 -45.84 54.53 -11.00
C ALA A 226 -44.95 55.78 -11.18
N LYS A 227 -44.65 56.15 -12.44
CA LYS A 227 -44.03 57.43 -12.81
C LYS A 227 -45.00 58.28 -13.59
#